data_AF-A0A7W9W773-F1
#
_entry.id   AF-A0A7W9W773-F1
#
_cell.length_a   1.000
_cell.length_b   1.000
_cell.length_c   1.000
_cell.angle_alpha   90.00
_cell.angle_beta   90.00
_cell.angle_gamma   90.00
#
_symmetry.space_group_name_H-M   'P 1'
#
loop_
_entity.id
_entity.type
_entity.pdbx_description
1 polymer ?
#
loop_
_entity_poly.entity_id
_entity_poly.type
_entity_poly.pdbx_seq_one_letter_code
_entity_poly.pdbx_strand_id
1 'polypeptide(L)'
;MSPCWHMKALLTARADQRLSGVVKRYVELHLSQCAQCRAALESLIALRTRLLALRNAPSTPLTPERQEQINAAFSELIQRHKPPPNK
;
A
#
# COMPACT_ATOMS: atom_id res chain seq x y z
N MET A 1 -13.11 -9.96 1.68
CA MET A 1 -14.34 -9.14 1.60
C MET A 1 -14.05 -7.92 0.75
N SER A 2 -14.82 -7.69 -0.31
CA SER A 2 -14.59 -6.57 -1.23
C SER A 2 -15.59 -5.45 -0.93
N PRO A 3 -15.19 -4.17 -0.86
CA PRO A 3 -16.12 -3.06 -0.70
C PRO A 3 -17.02 -2.92 -1.92
N CYS A 4 -18.14 -2.21 -1.76
CA CYS A 4 -19.00 -1.83 -2.87
C CYS A 4 -18.18 -1.14 -3.97
N TRP A 5 -18.42 -1.49 -5.23
CA TRP A 5 -17.61 -1.03 -6.36
C TRP A 5 -17.49 0.51 -6.43
N HIS A 6 -18.59 1.23 -6.18
CA HIS A 6 -18.63 2.70 -6.23
C HIS A 6 -17.95 3.36 -5.03
N MET A 7 -17.74 2.62 -3.94
CA MET A 7 -17.09 3.14 -2.75
C MET A 7 -15.57 3.05 -2.81
N LYS A 8 -14.99 2.21 -3.68
CA LYS A 8 -13.54 1.92 -3.70
C LYS A 8 -12.67 3.19 -3.67
N ALA A 9 -12.88 4.10 -4.63
CA ALA A 9 -12.10 5.34 -4.71
C ALA A 9 -12.37 6.27 -3.52
N LEU A 10 -13.62 6.32 -3.05
CA LEU A 10 -14.04 7.15 -1.92
C LEU A 10 -13.46 6.66 -0.60
N LEU A 11 -13.35 5.35 -0.38
CA LEU A 11 -12.73 4.78 0.82
C LEU A 11 -11.23 5.09 0.87
N THR A 12 -10.52 5.01 -0.25
CA THR A 12 -9.11 5.43 -0.33
C THR A 12 -8.96 6.92 -0.01
N ALA A 13 -9.75 7.79 -0.66
CA ALA A 13 -9.73 9.22 -0.38
C ALA A 13 -10.12 9.54 1.08
N ARG A 14 -11.02 8.77 1.68
CA ARG A 14 -11.42 8.90 3.08
C ARG A 14 -10.31 8.48 4.04
N ALA A 15 -9.61 7.38 3.74
CA ALA A 15 -8.46 6.90 4.50
C ALA A 15 -7.29 7.91 4.45
N ASP A 16 -7.13 8.58 3.31
CA ASP A 16 -6.17 9.66 3.13
C ASP A 16 -6.61 11.01 3.73
N GLN A 17 -7.81 11.07 4.33
CA GLN A 17 -8.43 12.28 4.86
C GLN A 17 -8.59 13.43 3.84
N ARG A 18 -8.74 13.07 2.55
CA ARG A 18 -8.87 14.03 1.43
C ARG A 18 -10.32 14.40 1.09
N LEU A 19 -11.29 13.78 1.74
CA LEU A 19 -12.70 14.08 1.51
C LEU A 19 -13.18 15.26 2.35
N SER A 20 -13.94 16.15 1.72
CA SER A 20 -14.58 17.30 2.36
C SER A 20 -16.01 17.49 1.86
N GLY A 21 -16.74 18.40 2.51
CA GLY A 21 -18.09 18.81 2.09
C GLY A 21 -19.10 17.66 1.96
N VAL A 22 -19.90 17.72 0.91
CA VAL A 22 -21.01 16.79 0.65
C VAL A 22 -20.52 15.36 0.42
N VAL A 23 -19.39 15.18 -0.26
CA VAL A 23 -18.84 13.84 -0.54
C VAL A 23 -18.43 13.14 0.75
N LYS A 24 -17.84 13.87 1.72
CA LYS A 24 -17.54 13.30 3.04
C LYS A 24 -18.80 12.83 3.76
N ARG A 25 -19.86 13.64 3.78
CA ARG A 25 -21.14 13.29 4.40
C ARG A 25 -21.79 12.07 3.73
N TYR A 26 -21.75 12.00 2.40
CA TYR A 26 -22.24 10.84 1.64
C TYR A 26 -21.51 9.56 2.05
N VAL A 27 -20.18 9.60 2.14
CA VAL A 27 -19.38 8.45 2.56
C VAL A 27 -19.71 8.05 3.99
N GLU A 28 -19.86 9.00 4.91
CA GLU A 28 -20.24 8.73 6.31
C GLU A 28 -21.62 8.07 6.42
N LEU A 29 -22.60 8.56 5.65
CA LEU A 29 -23.93 7.95 5.57
C LEU A 29 -23.84 6.50 5.07
N HIS A 30 -23.12 6.25 3.98
CA HIS A 30 -22.95 4.90 3.44
C HIS A 30 -22.27 3.97 4.45
N LEU A 31 -21.24 4.43 5.14
CA LEU A 31 -20.53 3.65 6.17
C LEU A 31 -21.43 3.30 7.35
N SER A 32 -22.39 4.15 7.71
CA SER A 32 -23.35 3.84 8.78
C SER A 32 -24.24 2.63 8.46
N GLN A 33 -24.46 2.35 7.17
CA GLN A 33 -25.36 1.29 6.70
C GLN A 33 -24.63 0.07 6.14
N CYS A 34 -23.40 0.22 5.66
CA CYS A 34 -22.65 -0.84 5.00
C CYS A 34 -21.49 -1.37 5.87
N ALA A 35 -21.69 -2.53 6.51
CA ALA A 35 -20.65 -3.21 7.29
C ALA A 35 -19.42 -3.60 6.47
N GLN A 36 -19.61 -4.00 5.20
CA GLN A 36 -18.50 -4.41 4.33
C GLN A 36 -17.57 -3.22 4.00
N CYS A 37 -18.14 -2.05 3.68
CA CYS A 37 -17.36 -0.85 3.42
C CYS A 37 -16.67 -0.31 4.69
N ARG A 38 -17.26 -0.48 5.88
CA ARG A 38 -16.59 -0.17 7.16
C ARG A 38 -15.35 -1.04 7.37
N ALA A 39 -15.49 -2.36 7.28
CA ALA A 39 -14.36 -3.29 7.44
C ALA A 39 -13.23 -3.04 6.42
N ALA A 40 -13.60 -2.71 5.17
CA ALA A 40 -12.63 -2.35 4.14
C ALA A 40 -11.88 -1.05 4.48
N LEU A 41 -12.59 -0.02 4.97
CA LEU A 41 -11.97 1.23 5.40
C LEU A 41 -11.01 1.04 6.57
N GLU A 42 -11.40 0.27 7.58
CA GLU A 42 -10.54 -0.06 8.72
C GLU A 42 -9.26 -0.78 8.27
N SER A 43 -9.38 -1.72 7.33
CA SER A 43 -8.23 -2.42 6.75
C SER A 43 -7.27 -1.46 6.02
N LEU A 44 -7.81 -0.50 5.26
CA LEU A 44 -7.01 0.53 4.57
C LEU A 44 -6.29 1.45 5.57
N ILE A 45 -6.96 1.88 6.64
CA ILE A 45 -6.38 2.71 7.69
C ILE A 45 -5.25 1.95 8.41
N ALA A 46 -5.48 0.67 8.75
CA ALA A 46 -4.49 -0.18 9.39
C ALA A 46 -3.25 -0.36 8.50
N LEU A 47 -3.44 -0.64 7.21
CA LEU A 47 -2.34 -0.76 6.24
C LEU A 47 -1.56 0.55 6.12
N ARG A 48 -2.24 1.69 5.97
CA ARG A 48 -1.61 3.01 5.90
C ARG A 48 -0.78 3.29 7.15
N THR A 49 -1.32 2.98 8.33
CA THR A 49 -0.62 3.16 9.60
C THR A 49 0.68 2.35 9.65
N ARG A 50 0.64 1.08 9.21
CA ARG A 50 1.83 0.24 9.12
C ARG A 50 2.86 0.78 8.13
N LEU A 51 2.44 1.25 6.95
CA LEU A 51 3.34 1.84 5.96
C LEU A 51 3.99 3.13 6.48
N LEU A 52 3.24 3.97 7.19
CA LEU A 52 3.80 5.16 7.84
C LEU A 52 4.78 4.79 8.95
N ALA A 53 4.50 3.75 9.72
CA ALA A 53 5.42 3.25 10.74
C ALA A 53 6.72 2.74 10.11
N LEU A 54 6.66 1.99 9.01
CA LEU A 54 7.85 1.55 8.27
C LEU A 54 8.64 2.72 7.69
N ARG A 55 7.96 3.72 7.12
CA ARG A 55 8.60 4.93 6.58
C ARG A 55 9.33 5.72 7.67
N ASN A 56 8.74 5.81 8.86
CA ASN A 56 9.30 6.56 9.99
C ASN A 56 10.22 5.70 10.87
N ALA A 57 10.34 4.41 10.60
CA ALA A 57 11.25 3.55 11.34
C ALA A 57 12.68 4.06 11.14
N PRO A 58 13.53 4.02 12.17
CA PRO A 58 14.92 4.43 12.03
C PRO A 58 15.56 3.60 10.92
N SER A 59 15.92 4.28 9.82
CA SER A 59 16.68 3.66 8.76
C SER A 59 18.06 3.39 9.32
N THR A 60 18.34 2.12 9.65
CA THR A 60 19.73 1.72 9.88
C THR A 60 20.36 1.70 8.49
N PRO A 61 21.34 2.58 8.20
CA PRO A 61 22.00 2.53 6.91
C PRO A 61 22.58 1.13 6.72
N LEU A 62 22.40 0.58 5.52
CA LEU A 62 23.05 -0.68 5.15
C LEU A 62 24.56 -0.47 5.31
N THR A 63 25.22 -1.41 5.99
CA THR A 63 26.69 -1.41 5.99
C THR A 63 27.17 -1.66 4.55
N PRO A 64 28.36 -1.16 4.17
CA PRO A 64 28.91 -1.37 2.83
C PRO A 64 28.94 -2.86 2.44
N GLU A 65 29.28 -3.73 3.39
CA GLU A 65 29.34 -5.19 3.17
C GLU A 65 27.96 -5.76 2.88
N ARG A 66 26.92 -5.27 3.58
CA ARG A 66 25.56 -5.75 3.35
C ARG A 66 25.01 -5.26 2.02
N GLN A 67 25.35 -4.04 1.61
CA GLN A 67 25.00 -3.49 0.31
C GLN A 67 25.64 -4.32 -0.82
N GLU A 68 26.92 -4.67 -0.68
CA GLU A 68 27.65 -5.48 -1.66
C GLU A 68 27.05 -6.88 -1.80
N GLN A 69 26.70 -7.53 -0.69
CA GLN A 69 26.01 -8.83 -0.71
C GLN A 69 24.66 -8.78 -1.44
N ILE A 70 23.87 -7.73 -1.22
CA ILE A 70 22.58 -7.55 -1.91
C ILE A 70 22.80 -7.35 -3.41
N ASN A 71 23.76 -6.52 -3.79
CA ASN A 71 24.08 -6.27 -5.19
C ASN A 71 24.56 -7.54 -5.91
N ALA A 72 25.43 -8.32 -5.27
CA ALA A 72 25.91 -9.60 -5.80
C ALA A 72 24.75 -10.59 -6.04
N ALA A 73 23.87 -10.74 -5.05
CA ALA A 73 22.70 -11.62 -5.18
C ALA A 73 21.75 -11.18 -6.30
N PHE A 74 21.56 -9.87 -6.49
CA PHE A 74 20.77 -9.33 -7.59
C PHE A 74 21.42 -9.60 -8.95
N SER A 75 22.74 -9.42 -9.07
CA SER A 75 23.49 -9.71 -10.30
C SER A 75 23.38 -11.18 -10.70
N GLU A 76 23.47 -12.10 -9.74
CA GLU A 76 23.29 -13.54 -9.98
C GLU A 76 21.88 -13.88 -10.48
N LEU A 77 20.84 -13.29 -9.88
CA LEU A 77 19.46 -13.49 -10.35
C LEU A 77 19.25 -13.00 -11.77
N ILE A 78 19.79 -11.84 -12.12
CA ILE A 78 19.72 -11.26 -13.47
C ILE A 78 20.43 -12.18 -14.48
N GLN A 79 21.60 -12.70 -14.13
CA GLN A 79 22.32 -13.65 -15.01
C GLN A 79 21.55 -14.96 -15.19
N ARG A 80 20.96 -15.50 -14.12
CA ARG A 80 20.17 -16.73 -14.15
C ARG A 80 18.91 -16.61 -15.01
N HIS A 81 18.33 -15.41 -15.10
CA HIS A 81 17.11 -15.14 -15.87
C HIS A 81 17.39 -14.39 -17.17
N LYS A 82 18.65 -14.37 -17.63
CA LYS A 82 19.00 -13.73 -18.90
C LYS A 82 18.31 -14.50 -20.04
N PRO A 83 17.43 -13.86 -20.83
CA PRO A 83 16.79 -14.52 -21.97
C PRO A 83 17.87 -14.91 -22.99
N PRO A 84 17.67 -16.03 -23.73
CA PRO A 84 18.61 -16.44 -24.76
C PRO A 84 18.77 -15.35 -25.83
N PRO A 85 19.95 -15.20 -26.43
CA PRO A 85 20.15 -14.24 -27.51
C PRO A 85 19.23 -14.59 -28.69
N ASN A 86 18.48 -13.60 -29.19
CA ASN A 86 17.69 -13.73 -30.42
C ASN A 86 18.63 -14.11 -31.56
N LYS A 87 18.38 -15.26 -32.19
CA LYS A 87 19.03 -15.68 -33.44
C LYS A 87 18.17 -15.27 -34.62
#